data_AF-A0A674MVS2-F1
#
_entry.id   AF-A0A674MVS2-F1
#
_cell.length_a   1.000
_cell.length_b   1.000
_cell.length_c   1.000
_cell.angle_alpha   90.00
_cell.angle_beta   90.00
_cell.angle_gamma   90.00
#
_symmetry.space_group_name_H-M   'P 1'
#
loop_
_entity.id
_entity.type
_entity.pdbx_description
1 polymer ?
#
loop_
_entity_poly.entity_id
_entity_poly.type
_entity_poly.pdbx_seq_one_letter_code
_entity_poly.pdbx_strand_id
1 'polypeptide(L)'
;MKYLDANTSFSLALFRKLSDNDTTANIFYSPFSISSALAMVLLGARGNTAAQMSEVHHSNPAAVDKTSLAPPPPPPPRSASYCCDM
;
A
#
# COMPACT_ATOMS: atom_id res chain seq x y z
N MET A 1 -17.98 14.52 0.94
CA MET A 1 -17.73 13.45 -0.04
C MET A 1 -16.28 13.59 -0.51
N LYS A 2 -15.37 12.69 -0.12
CA LYS A 2 -13.94 12.74 -0.50
C LYS A 2 -13.47 11.51 -1.31
N TYR A 3 -14.29 10.46 -1.35
CA TYR A 3 -13.94 9.16 -1.93
C TYR A 3 -14.06 9.14 -3.47
N LEU A 4 -15.04 9.84 -4.03
CA LEU A 4 -15.21 9.97 -5.48
C LEU A 4 -14.06 10.76 -6.12
N ASP A 5 -13.61 11.83 -5.47
CA ASP A 5 -12.47 12.64 -5.94
C ASP A 5 -11.15 11.86 -5.88
N ALA A 6 -10.93 11.09 -4.80
CA ALA A 6 -9.78 10.21 -4.65
C ALA A 6 -9.77 9.10 -5.73
N ASN A 7 -10.92 8.45 -5.97
CA ASN A 7 -11.05 7.44 -7.02
C ASN A 7 -10.84 8.01 -8.43
N THR A 8 -11.33 9.22 -8.69
CA THR A 8 -11.16 9.88 -9.99
C THR A 8 -9.69 10.24 -10.22
N SER A 9 -9.02 10.79 -9.21
CA SER A 9 -7.59 11.13 -9.26
C SER A 9 -6.72 9.88 -9.42
N PHE A 10 -7.01 8.83 -8.66
CA PHE A 10 -6.36 7.52 -8.80
C PHE A 10 -6.56 6.91 -10.19
N SER A 11 -7.80 6.93 -10.71
CA SER A 11 -8.10 6.42 -12.05
C SER A 11 -7.29 7.16 -13.12
N LEU A 12 -7.22 8.49 -13.06
CA LEU A 12 -6.45 9.27 -14.03
C LEU A 12 -4.95 8.97 -13.93
N ALA A 13 -4.41 8.86 -12.73
CA ALA A 13 -3.01 8.48 -12.51
C ALA A 13 -2.71 7.08 -13.06
N LEU A 14 -3.60 6.12 -12.82
CA LEU A 14 -3.48 4.75 -13.30
C LEU A 14 -3.59 4.68 -14.82
N PHE A 15 -4.55 5.38 -15.43
CA PHE A 15 -4.69 5.46 -16.89
C PHE A 15 -3.42 5.99 -17.56
N ARG A 16 -2.85 7.07 -17.01
CA ARG A 16 -1.59 7.63 -17.51
C ARG A 16 -0.48 6.59 -17.46
N LYS A 17 -0.34 5.87 -16.34
CA LYS A 17 0.66 4.80 -16.21
C LYS A 17 0.46 3.62 -17.15
N LEU A 18 -0.79 3.24 -17.42
CA LEU A 18 -1.11 2.21 -18.40
C LEU A 18 -0.79 2.69 -19.82
N SER A 19 -1.06 3.96 -20.12
CA SER A 19 -0.83 4.57 -21.43
C SER A 19 0.63 4.94 -21.71
N ASP A 20 1.49 5.03 -20.68
CA ASP A 20 2.93 5.34 -20.82
C ASP A 20 3.66 4.36 -21.75
N ASN A 21 3.21 3.10 -21.87
CA ASN A 21 3.88 2.07 -22.66
C ASN A 21 3.34 1.93 -24.09
N ASP A 22 2.07 2.27 -24.32
CA ASP A 22 1.44 2.24 -25.64
C ASP A 22 0.25 3.21 -25.69
N THR A 23 0.45 4.34 -26.36
CA THR A 23 -0.56 5.40 -26.48
C THR A 23 -1.65 5.08 -27.51
N THR A 24 -1.50 3.99 -28.25
CA THR A 24 -2.43 3.56 -29.30
C THR A 24 -3.26 2.35 -28.90
N ALA A 25 -2.89 1.68 -27.80
CA ALA A 25 -3.60 0.51 -27.29
C ALA A 25 -4.90 0.90 -26.58
N ASN A 26 -5.94 0.08 -26.78
CA ASN A 26 -7.20 0.23 -26.06
C ASN A 26 -7.02 -0.23 -24.60
N ILE A 27 -7.17 0.69 -23.64
CA ILE A 27 -7.02 0.42 -22.21
C ILE A 27 -8.41 0.38 -21.56
N PHE A 28 -8.80 -0.78 -21.04
CA PHE A 28 -10.08 -0.99 -20.36
C PHE A 28 -9.86 -1.58 -18.96
N TYR A 29 -10.32 -0.89 -17.92
CA TYR A 29 -10.20 -1.34 -16.52
C TYR A 29 -11.29 -0.69 -15.65
N SER A 30 -11.50 -1.24 -14.45
CA SER A 30 -12.43 -0.70 -13.45
C SER A 30 -11.66 -0.04 -12.29
N PRO A 31 -11.64 1.30 -12.20
CA PRO A 31 -10.90 2.01 -11.14
C PRO A 31 -11.44 1.70 -9.74
N PHE A 32 -12.75 1.50 -9.60
CA PHE A 32 -13.39 1.20 -8.33
C PHE A 32 -12.96 -0.18 -7.81
N SER A 33 -12.98 -1.21 -8.67
CA SER A 33 -12.58 -2.56 -8.27
C SER A 33 -11.12 -2.64 -7.82
N ILE A 34 -10.22 -1.94 -8.52
CA ILE A 34 -8.80 -1.90 -8.17
C ILE A 34 -8.59 -1.14 -6.86
N SER A 35 -9.31 -0.03 -6.67
CA SER A 35 -9.32 0.74 -5.41
C SER A 35 -9.78 -0.13 -4.22
N SER A 36 -10.82 -0.94 -4.38
CA SER A 36 -11.27 -1.87 -3.32
C SER A 36 -10.24 -2.95 -3.01
N ALA A 37 -9.59 -3.52 -4.03
CA ALA A 37 -8.54 -4.51 -3.82
C ALA A 37 -7.33 -3.90 -3.09
N LEU A 38 -6.89 -2.70 -3.48
CA LEU A 38 -5.81 -1.97 -2.82
C LEU A 38 -6.15 -1.61 -1.37
N ALA A 39 -7.40 -1.27 -1.08
CA ALA A 39 -7.85 -1.02 0.30
C ALA A 39 -7.68 -2.26 1.19
N MET A 40 -8.06 -3.44 0.69
CA MET A 40 -7.85 -4.70 1.43
C MET A 40 -6.36 -5.03 1.61
N VAL A 41 -5.54 -4.77 0.59
CA VAL A 41 -4.08 -4.94 0.67
C VAL A 41 -3.48 -3.98 1.69
N LEU A 42 -3.93 -2.72 1.73
CA LEU A 42 -3.47 -1.73 2.70
C LEU A 42 -3.77 -2.16 4.14
N LEU A 43 -4.94 -2.77 4.39
CA LEU A 43 -5.30 -3.31 5.71
C LEU A 43 -4.40 -4.47 6.15
N GLY A 44 -3.84 -5.23 5.21
CA GLY A 44 -2.90 -6.32 5.48
C GLY A 44 -1.42 -5.91 5.47
N ALA A 45 -1.08 -4.76 4.90
CA ALA A 45 0.28 -4.27 4.77
C ALA A 45 0.83 -3.70 6.10
N ARG A 46 2.15 -3.79 6.30
CA ARG A 46 2.83 -3.23 7.48
C ARG A 46 4.07 -2.43 7.08
N GLY A 47 4.50 -1.54 7.97
CA GLY A 47 5.72 -0.75 7.80
C GLY A 47 5.72 0.09 6.53
N ASN A 48 6.82 0.08 5.78
CA ASN A 48 7.01 0.92 4.60
C ASN A 48 6.03 0.60 3.46
N THR A 49 5.57 -0.66 3.36
CA THR A 49 4.61 -1.10 2.34
C THR A 49 3.25 -0.47 2.56
N ALA A 50 2.79 -0.33 3.81
CA ALA A 50 1.53 0.34 4.12
C ALA A 50 1.58 1.83 3.78
N ALA A 51 2.72 2.49 4.06
CA ALA A 51 2.92 3.90 3.75
C ALA A 51 2.83 4.18 2.23
N GLN A 52 3.52 3.38 1.41
CA GLN A 52 3.49 3.51 -0.04
C GLN A 52 2.10 3.21 -0.63
N MET A 53 1.42 2.17 -0.12
CA MET A 53 0.06 1.82 -0.56
C MET A 53 -0.95 2.93 -0.23
N SER A 54 -0.82 3.57 0.94
CA SER A 54 -1.69 4.69 1.35
C SER A 54 -1.47 5.94 0.49
N GLU A 55 -0.25 6.19 0.03
CA GLU A 55 0.07 7.33 -0.85
C GLU A 55 -0.63 7.18 -2.21
N VAL A 56 -0.54 5.98 -2.79
CA VAL A 56 -1.16 5.67 -4.09
C VAL A 56 -2.69 5.71 -4.00
N HIS A 57 -3.28 5.28 -2.87
CA HIS A 57 -4.72 5.22 -2.69
C HIS A 57 -5.38 6.59 -2.41
N HIS A 58 -4.61 7.67 -2.30
CA HIS A 58 -5.07 9.03 -1.97
C HIS A 58 -6.01 9.09 -0.74
N SER A 59 -5.94 8.08 0.12
CA SER A 59 -6.63 8.06 1.40
C SER A 59 -5.90 9.00 2.35
N ASN A 60 -6.60 10.02 2.84
CA ASN A 60 -6.08 10.93 3.87
C ASN A 60 -5.33 10.11 4.96
N PRO A 61 -4.06 10.44 5.30
CA PRO A 61 -3.21 9.64 6.19
C PRO A 61 -3.69 9.54 7.66
N ALA A 62 -4.94 9.91 7.96
CA ALA A 62 -5.52 9.85 9.30
C ALA A 62 -5.91 8.42 9.76
N ALA A 63 -5.67 7.39 8.95
CA ALA A 63 -5.88 5.99 9.34
C ALA A 63 -4.57 5.16 9.42
N VAL A 64 -3.40 5.77 9.23
CA VAL A 64 -2.14 5.19 9.72
C VAL A 64 -1.98 5.68 11.16
N ASP A 65 -2.51 4.88 12.07
CA ASP A 65 -2.20 4.97 13.49
C ASP A 65 -0.68 5.13 13.66
N LYS A 66 -0.28 6.28 14.22
CA LYS A 66 1.11 6.62 14.51
C LYS A 66 1.68 5.80 15.68
N THR A 67 0.94 4.83 16.23
CA THR A 67 1.36 4.03 17.40
C THR A 67 2.29 2.87 17.04
N SER A 68 2.53 2.57 15.75
CA SER A 68 3.48 1.51 15.35
C SER A 68 4.91 2.00 15.02
N LEU A 69 5.22 3.29 15.18
CA LEU A 69 6.59 3.82 15.02
C LEU A 69 7.49 3.50 16.24
N ALA A 70 7.37 2.32 16.83
CA ALA A 70 8.44 1.75 17.62
C ALA A 70 9.28 0.89 16.66
N PRO A 71 10.60 1.13 16.51
CA PRO A 71 11.44 0.22 15.76
C PRO A 71 11.28 -1.20 16.34
N PRO A 72 11.22 -2.25 15.51
CA PRO A 72 11.13 -3.62 16.00
C PRO A 72 12.28 -3.86 16.99
N PRO A 73 12.04 -4.57 18.11
CA PRO A 73 13.09 -4.86 19.07
C PRO A 73 14.26 -5.53 18.35
N PRO A 74 15.52 -5.20 18.71
CA PRO A 74 16.69 -5.79 18.06
C PRO A 74 16.60 -7.31 18.14
N PRO A 75 17.01 -8.03 17.08
CA PRO A 75 16.99 -9.49 17.09
C PRO A 75 17.81 -10.00 18.30
N PRO A 76 17.34 -11.06 18.98
CA PRO A 76 18.07 -11.61 20.11
C PRO A 76 19.49 -12.00 19.67
N PRO A 77 20.51 -11.84 20.55
CA PRO A 77 21.88 -12.21 20.21
C PRO A 77 21.93 -13.69 19.79
N ARG A 78 22.65 -13.99 18.70
CA ARG A 78 22.78 -15.34 18.12
C ARG A 78 23.27 -16.41 19.11
N SER A 79 23.75 -16.04 20.28
CA SER A 79 24.14 -16.96 21.35
C SER A 79 22.95 -17.64 22.05
N ALA A 80 21.73 -17.11 21.92
CA ALA A 80 20.55 -17.71 22.56
C ALA A 80 19.94 -18.87 21.75
N SER A 81 20.33 -19.06 20.49
CA SER A 81 19.78 -20.13 19.63
C SER A 81 20.44 -21.49 19.84
N TYR A 82 21.56 -21.57 20.57
CA TYR A 82 22.33 -22.81 20.72
C TYR A 82 22.18 -23.49 22.10
N CYS A 83 21.39 -22.94 23.03
CA CYS A 83 21.24 -23.53 24.38
C CYS A 83 20.09 -24.54 24.52
N CYS A 84 19.34 -24.87 23.45
CA CYS A 84 18.22 -25.81 23.53
C CYS A 84 18.42 -27.14 22.77
N ASP A 85 19.62 -27.42 22.27
CA ASP A 85 19.95 -28.68 21.56
C ASP A 85 21.01 -29.53 22.29
N MET A 86 20.90 -29.67 23.62
CA MET A 86 21.65 -30.69 24.38
C MET A 86 20.87 -31.22 25.59
#